data_AF-A0AA38L7Q3-F1
#
_entry.id   AF-A0AA38L7Q3-F1
#
_cell.length_a   1.000
_cell.length_b   1.000
_cell.length_c   1.000
_cell.angle_alpha   90.00
_cell.angle_beta   90.00
_cell.angle_gamma   90.00
#
_symmetry.space_group_name_H-M   'P 1'
#
loop_
_entity.id
_entity.type
_entity.pdbx_description
1 polymer ?
#
loop_
_entity_poly.entity_id
_entity_poly.type
_entity_poly.pdbx_seq_one_letter_code
_entity_poly.pdbx_strand_id
1 'polypeptide(L)' 'RRVGAVAYELELLEHSKIHNVFHVSCLKKALRLHIVPLIELPPLDEEGKLVLEPKAIIEMRQRGLR' A
#
# COMPACT_ATOMS: atom_id res chain seq x y z
N ARG A 1 -10.66 4.97 -18.46
CA ARG A 1 -12.01 4.56 -18.96
C ARG A 1 -12.86 3.96 -17.83
N ARG A 2 -14.19 4.20 -17.76
CA ARG A 2 -15.05 3.53 -16.75
C ARG A 2 -15.45 2.13 -17.24
N VAL A 3 -15.24 1.11 -16.42
CA VAL A 3 -15.54 -0.31 -16.74
C VAL A 3 -16.63 -0.91 -15.85
N GLY A 4 -17.06 -0.20 -14.81
CA GLY A 4 -18.21 -0.55 -13.98
C GLY A 4 -18.69 0.66 -13.16
N ALA A 5 -19.69 0.47 -12.28
CA ALA A 5 -20.23 1.56 -11.47
C ALA A 5 -19.15 2.23 -10.59
N VAL A 6 -18.22 1.43 -10.08
CA VAL A 6 -17.12 1.86 -9.20
C VAL A 6 -15.74 1.45 -9.71
N ALA A 7 -15.63 1.03 -10.96
CA ALA A 7 -14.38 0.47 -11.53
C ALA A 7 -13.92 1.28 -12.74
N TYR A 8 -12.64 1.63 -12.75
CA TYR A 8 -12.01 2.44 -13.79
C TYR A 8 -10.71 1.81 -14.26
N GLU A 9 -10.55 1.74 -15.57
CA GLU A 9 -9.32 1.36 -16.25
C GLU A 9 -8.39 2.57 -16.35
N LEU A 10 -7.17 2.40 -15.83
CA LEU A 10 -6.06 3.34 -15.80
C LEU A 10 -5.23 3.21 -17.07
N GLU A 11 -4.75 4.33 -17.60
CA GLU A 11 -3.81 4.38 -18.72
C GLU A 11 -2.39 4.19 -18.18
N LEU A 12 -2.00 2.93 -17.99
CA LEU A 12 -0.66 2.56 -17.53
C LEU A 12 0.28 2.29 -18.70
N LEU A 13 1.58 2.44 -18.47
CA LEU A 13 2.62 2.00 -19.40
C LEU A 13 2.58 0.49 -19.60
N GLU A 14 3.01 0.00 -20.76
CA GLU A 14 2.97 -1.43 -21.12
C GLU A 14 3.77 -2.33 -20.16
N HIS A 15 4.83 -1.79 -19.56
CA HIS A 15 5.72 -2.51 -18.63
C HIS A 15 5.26 -2.41 -17.17
N SER A 16 4.09 -1.83 -16.93
CA SER A 16 3.56 -1.67 -15.58
C SER A 16 3.15 -3.03 -15.02
N LYS A 17 3.65 -3.36 -13.82
CA LYS A 17 3.38 -4.65 -13.15
C LYS A 17 2.08 -4.68 -12.34
N ILE A 18 1.35 -3.57 -12.28
CA ILE A 18 0.11 -3.44 -11.52
C ILE A 18 -1.10 -3.61 -12.45
N HIS A 19 -2.21 -4.11 -11.91
CA HIS A 19 -3.45 -4.21 -12.66
C HIS A 19 -3.96 -2.84 -13.08
N ASN A 20 -4.38 -2.73 -14.35
CA ASN A 20 -4.90 -1.49 -14.93
C ASN A 20 -6.33 -1.17 -14.49
N VAL A 21 -7.07 -2.08 -13.86
CA VAL A 21 -8.41 -1.79 -13.33
C VAL A 21 -8.35 -1.47 -11.85
N PHE A 22 -8.90 -0.31 -11.48
CA PHE A 22 -8.95 0.19 -10.12
C PHE A 22 -10.40 0.44 -9.66
N HIS A 23 -10.72 -0.02 -8.45
CA HIS A 23 -12.04 0.19 -7.84
C HIS A 23 -12.02 1.37 -6.86
N VAL A 24 -12.84 2.41 -7.10
CA VAL A 24 -12.90 3.59 -6.23
C VAL A 24 -13.42 3.28 -4.82
N SER A 25 -14.15 2.17 -4.64
CA SER A 25 -14.57 1.66 -3.33
C SER A 25 -13.41 1.21 -2.44
N CYS A 26 -12.24 0.95 -3.01
CA CYS A 26 -11.04 0.58 -2.26
C CYS A 26 -10.31 1.80 -1.68
N LEU A 27 -10.68 3.02 -2.08
CA LEU A 27 -10.08 4.25 -1.55
C LEU A 27 -10.56 4.48 -0.12
N LYS A 28 -9.61 4.71 0.78
CA LYS A 28 -9.91 5.22 2.12
C LYS A 28 -10.09 6.73 2.07
N LYS A 29 -11.01 7.25 2.89
CA LYS A 29 -11.20 8.69 3.05
C LYS A 29 -9.89 9.33 3.54
N ALA A 30 -9.43 10.37 2.86
CA ALA A 30 -8.30 11.17 3.32
C ALA A 30 -8.69 11.88 4.63
N LEU A 31 -8.05 11.51 5.73
CA LEU A 31 -8.35 12.05 7.06
C LEU A 31 -7.60 13.37 7.36
N ARG A 32 -6.58 13.71 6.56
CA ARG A 32 -5.76 14.92 6.73
C ARG A 32 -5.74 15.70 5.41
N LEU A 33 -5.79 17.04 5.54
CA LEU A 33 -5.75 17.98 4.40
C LEU A 33 -4.34 18.10 3.81
N HIS A 34 -3.30 17.95 4.64
CA HIS A 34 -1.91 17.98 4.21
C HIS A 34 -1.28 16.60 4.45
N ILE A 35 -1.26 15.79 3.39
CA ILE A 35 -0.50 14.55 3.33
C ILE A 35 0.81 14.91 2.66
N VAL A 36 1.94 14.70 3.34
CA VAL A 36 3.24 14.71 2.64
C VAL A 36 3.28 13.42 1.82
N PRO A 37 3.30 13.49 0.48
CA PRO A 37 3.36 12.30 -0.34
C PRO A 37 4.68 11.59 -0.06
N LEU A 38 4.62 10.28 0.12
CA LEU A 38 5.82 9.47 0.16
C LEU A 38 6.37 9.37 -1.27
N ILE A 39 7.48 10.06 -1.53
CA ILE A 39 8.08 10.17 -2.87
C ILE A 39 8.75 8.86 -3.27
N GLU A 40 9.38 8.19 -2.32
CA GLU A 40 10.11 6.94 -2.53
C GLU A 40 9.34 5.76 -1.96
N LEU A 41 9.21 4.69 -2.75
CA LEU A 41 8.56 3.48 -2.26
C LEU A 41 9.38 2.90 -1.10
N PRO A 42 8.71 2.36 -0.06
CA PRO A 42 9.39 1.65 1.01
C PRO A 42 10.17 0.46 0.44
N PRO A 43 11.30 0.07 1.07
CA PRO A 43 12.08 -1.08 0.65
C PRO A 43 11.22 -2.36 0.66
N LEU A 44 11.38 -3.16 -0.39
CA LEU A 44 10.75 -4.47 -0.53
C LEU A 44 11.82 -5.57 -0.44
N ASP A 45 11.45 -6.73 0.07
CA ASP A 45 12.27 -7.95 0.00
C ASP A 45 12.20 -8.60 -1.40
N GLU A 46 12.96 -9.68 -1.59
CA GLU A 46 13.01 -10.43 -2.86
C GLU A 46 11.64 -11.02 -3.24
N GLU A 47 10.75 -11.23 -2.27
CA GLU A 47 9.38 -11.68 -2.46
C GLU A 47 8.39 -10.52 -2.70
N GLY A 48 8.87 -9.28 -2.74
CA GLY A 48 8.05 -8.08 -2.97
C GLY A 48 7.21 -7.65 -1.78
N LYS A 49 7.55 -8.09 -0.56
CA LYS A 49 6.89 -7.66 0.69
C LYS A 49 7.63 -6.48 1.30
N LEU A 50 6.88 -5.63 1.99
CA LEU A 50 7.42 -4.48 2.70
C LEU A 50 8.41 -4.93 3.78
N VAL A 51 9.64 -4.45 3.71
CA VAL A 51 10.61 -4.56 4.80
C VAL A 51 10.20 -3.56 5.88
N LEU A 52 9.45 -4.05 6.86
CA LEU A 52 8.96 -3.22 7.97
C LEU A 52 9.87 -3.40 9.19
N GLU A 53 10.55 -2.32 9.58
CA GLU A 53 11.22 -2.25 10.88
C GLU A 53 10.43 -1.39 11.86
N PRO A 54 10.26 -1.82 13.12
CA PRO A 54 9.61 -1.01 14.12
C PRO A 54 10.50 0.20 14.47
N LYS A 55 9.94 1.41 14.40
CA LYS A 55 10.64 2.62 14.84
C LYS A 55 11.08 2.56 16.30
N ALA A 56 10.27 1.92 17.14
CA ALA A 56 10.58 1.63 18.53
C ALA A 56 9.75 0.43 19.00
N ILE A 57 10.36 -0.47 19.77
CA ILE A 57 9.64 -1.54 20.47
C ILE A 57 9.21 -0.97 21.82
N ILE A 58 7.93 -0.62 21.95
CA ILE A 58 7.37 -0.04 23.18
C ILE A 58 7.12 -1.12 24.24
N GLU A 59 6.69 -2.31 23.81
CA GLU A 59 6.42 -3.45 24.69
C GLU A 59 6.60 -4.76 23.91
N MET A 60 7.25 -5.75 24.52
CA MET A 60 7.44 -7.08 23.93
C MET A 60 6.90 -8.15 24.87
N ARG A 61 5.90 -8.91 24.42
CA ARG A 61 5.38 -10.06 25.18
C ARG A 61 6.34 -11.24 25.05
N GLN A 62 7.06 -11.54 26.13
CA GLN A 62 7.81 -12.80 26.23
C GLN A 62 6.86 -13.93 26.62
N ARG A 63 6.73 -14.94 25.76
CA ARG A 63 6.14 -16.23 26.15
C ARG A 63 7.26 -17.08 26.72
N GLY A 64 7.29 -17.25 28.04
CA GLY A 64 8.17 -18.23 28.67
C GLY A 64 7.79 -19.63 28.17
N LEU A 65 8.76 -20.35 27.60
CA LEU A 65 8.65 -21.79 27.38
C LEU A 65 8.46 -22.44 28.76
N ARG A 66 7.28 -23.02 28.98
CA ARG A 66 7.01 -23.93 30.09
C ARG A 66 7.41 -25.34 29.70
#